data_AF-A0A0D8XR60-F1
#
_entry.id   AF-A0A0D8XR60-F1
#
_cell.length_a   1.000
_cell.length_b   1.000
_cell.length_c   1.000
_cell.angle_alpha   90.00
_cell.angle_beta   90.00
_cell.angle_gamma   90.00
#
_symmetry.space_group_name_H-M   'P 1'
#
loop_
_entity.id
_entity.type
_entity.pdbx_description
1 polymer ?
#
loop_
_entity_poly.entity_id
_entity_poly.type
_entity_poly.pdbx_seq_one_letter_code
_entity_poly.pdbx_strand_id
1 'polypeptide(L)'
;MLSYVSLLLLVFGSTCALYFHIAETEKKCFIEEIPDETMVTGNYKVQLYDPKTKGYGDYPNIGMHVEVKDPEDKVILSKLYTSEGKFTFTSHLPGEHVICLYSNSTAWFSGAQLRVHLDIQAGEHAQDYQQIATKDKLNELQLRIRQLLDQVEQITKEQNYQRYSVVVMATRRFIEGLKSPWILVCPGIGAAYGLYHILDATQSGAGYDLKEDLAGKTYIVTGATSGIGKATVAELAKRNARVIMACRNREKCIQVRRDIVLSTRNKQIFCRQCDLEDFDSIRTFVQKLSKVTYRYFQRNIFHFSPWRLILGKFELDRIDGVVHNAAVMDCVRKVNKDGIERTFATNHFGAFLLTGLLLDKLLTQNSPVRIVFLNTNIIDRKCQLNFDDLNSSSCKKYNGFNVYKQSKLAAAMFARELSERLKGTNVSVIVADPGRTKSNLSSQLDYQNFFLSRWLLRIVRLACKFRNSQVIFVEKSSSSFAMGERKVEKAVRPVLYALADPSMEKVNGIFINRDRNEQPWNEAVEEIENRRLLWDTSEVWTKLSEHMNQMRIDLGDKLPSAKAEFEADVKTWKRFWLW
;
A
#
# COMPACT_ATOMS: atom_id res chain seq x y z
N MET A 1 6.15 27.38 57.56
CA MET A 1 7.45 27.50 56.86
C MET A 1 8.00 28.93 56.97
N LEU A 2 8.32 29.39 58.18
CA LEU A 2 8.96 30.70 58.41
C LEU A 2 10.07 30.64 59.47
N SER A 3 10.25 29.49 60.13
CA SER A 3 11.26 29.33 61.20
C SER A 3 12.64 28.85 60.71
N TYR A 4 12.78 28.46 59.44
CA TYR A 4 14.07 28.02 58.87
C TYR A 4 14.81 29.10 58.10
N VAL A 5 14.18 30.23 57.78
CA VAL A 5 14.82 31.32 57.02
C VAL A 5 15.58 32.29 57.93
N SER A 6 15.18 32.42 59.21
CA SER A 6 15.88 33.29 60.17
C SER A 6 17.22 32.75 60.68
N LEU A 7 17.51 31.44 60.56
CA LEU A 7 18.77 30.87 61.06
C LEU A 7 19.96 31.08 60.12
N LEU A 8 19.73 31.49 58.86
CA LEU A 8 20.77 31.61 57.83
C LEU A 8 21.32 33.03 57.65
N LEU A 9 20.70 34.03 58.26
CA LEU A 9 21.13 35.44 58.17
C LEU A 9 22.13 35.86 59.26
N LEU A 10 22.47 34.99 60.21
CA LEU A 10 23.37 35.31 61.32
C LEU A 10 24.83 34.82 61.14
N VAL A 11 25.21 34.33 59.95
CA VAL A 11 26.58 33.85 59.68
C VAL A 11 27.36 34.75 58.69
N PHE A 12 26.77 35.82 58.17
CA PHE A 12 27.49 36.78 57.32
C PHE A 12 28.27 37.81 58.14
N GLY A 13 29.28 37.33 58.85
CA GLY A 13 30.28 38.14 59.53
C GLY A 13 31.65 37.53 59.37
N SER A 14 32.10 37.33 58.12
CA SER A 14 33.50 37.29 57.66
C SER A 14 33.55 36.73 56.22
N THR A 15 33.50 37.59 55.20
CA THR A 15 33.93 37.21 53.85
C THR A 15 35.45 37.15 53.82
N CYS A 16 36.01 35.95 53.73
CA CYS A 16 37.45 35.73 53.50
C CYS A 16 37.77 35.95 52.02
N ALA A 17 38.81 36.73 51.71
CA ALA A 17 39.34 36.90 50.37
C ALA A 17 39.71 35.54 49.72
N LEU A 18 39.47 35.40 48.41
CA LEU A 18 39.76 34.17 47.67
C LEU A 18 41.27 34.10 47.40
N TYR A 19 41.93 33.09 47.98
CA TYR A 19 43.33 32.80 47.72
C TYR A 19 43.48 31.37 47.22
N PHE A 20 44.52 31.14 46.43
CA PHE A 20 44.89 29.81 45.98
C PHE A 20 46.39 29.59 46.19
N HIS A 21 46.78 28.32 46.19
CA HIS A 21 48.16 27.94 46.38
C HIS A 21 48.84 27.57 45.07
N ILE A 22 50.08 27.99 44.89
CA ILE A 22 50.93 27.67 43.75
C ILE A 22 52.26 27.13 44.29
N ALA A 23 52.77 26.03 43.73
CA ALA A 23 54.15 25.62 43.98
C ALA A 23 55.15 26.52 43.21
N GLU A 24 56.40 26.65 43.66
CA GLU A 24 57.36 27.63 43.12
C GLU A 24 57.55 27.59 41.59
N THR A 25 57.43 26.41 40.96
CA THR A 25 57.57 26.23 39.50
C THR A 25 56.26 25.92 38.78
N GLU A 26 55.13 25.99 39.46
CA GLU A 26 53.82 25.64 38.90
C GLU A 26 53.20 26.86 38.19
N LYS A 27 52.73 26.66 36.96
CA LYS A 27 51.94 27.64 36.21
C LYS A 27 50.46 27.35 36.39
N LYS A 28 49.73 28.30 36.98
CA LYS A 28 48.26 28.21 37.09
C LYS A 28 47.60 29.19 36.15
N CYS A 29 46.65 28.70 35.38
CA CYS A 29 45.92 29.45 34.36
C CYS A 29 44.43 29.47 34.69
N PHE A 30 43.82 30.62 34.48
CA PHE A 30 42.39 30.88 34.64
C PHE A 30 41.82 31.25 33.28
N ILE A 31 40.67 30.69 32.93
CA ILE A 31 39.95 31.01 31.70
C ILE A 31 38.85 31.98 32.08
N GLU A 32 38.89 33.18 31.52
CA GLU A 32 37.90 34.22 31.73
C GLU A 32 37.23 34.57 30.40
N GLU A 33 35.90 34.55 30.35
CA GLU A 33 35.13 34.99 29.19
C GLU A 33 35.02 36.52 29.21
N ILE A 34 35.73 37.20 28.30
CA ILE A 34 35.81 38.66 28.28
C ILE A 34 35.20 39.18 26.97
N PRO A 35 34.27 40.17 27.02
CA PRO A 35 33.79 40.86 25.83
C PRO A 35 34.90 41.61 25.08
N ASP A 36 34.61 42.06 23.86
CA ASP A 36 35.52 42.90 23.10
C ASP A 36 35.67 44.30 23.74
N GLU A 37 36.83 44.92 23.50
CA GLU A 37 37.19 46.26 23.97
C GLU A 37 36.97 46.50 25.47
N THR A 38 37.24 45.47 26.28
CA THR A 38 37.06 45.52 27.74
C THR A 38 38.42 45.50 28.42
N MET A 39 38.67 46.51 29.25
CA MET A 39 39.88 46.58 30.07
C MET A 39 39.73 45.67 31.29
N VAL A 40 40.76 44.88 31.57
CA VAL A 40 40.82 43.99 32.74
C VAL A 40 42.02 44.36 33.58
N THR A 41 41.78 44.56 34.87
CA THR A 41 42.78 44.80 35.89
C THR A 41 42.80 43.63 36.87
N GLY A 42 43.96 43.01 37.03
CA GLY A 42 44.19 42.01 38.07
C GLY A 42 45.11 42.57 39.16
N ASN A 43 44.63 42.58 40.39
CA ASN A 43 45.45 42.84 41.57
C ASN A 43 45.82 41.51 42.20
N TYR A 44 47.09 41.33 42.54
CA TYR A 44 47.51 40.12 43.24
C TYR A 44 48.54 40.41 44.32
N LYS A 45 48.50 39.58 45.36
CA LYS A 45 49.46 39.58 46.46
C LYS A 45 49.92 38.16 46.76
N VAL A 46 51.23 37.96 46.83
CA VAL A 46 51.85 36.66 47.09
C VAL A 46 52.43 36.63 48.50
N GLN A 47 52.14 35.56 49.23
CA GLN A 47 52.69 35.29 50.55
C GLN A 47 53.39 33.93 50.55
N LEU A 48 54.57 33.86 51.16
CA LEU A 48 55.34 32.61 51.24
C LEU A 48 54.99 31.89 52.54
N TYR A 49 54.83 30.57 52.46
CA TYR A 49 54.72 29.74 53.66
C TYR A 49 56.05 29.62 54.39
N ASP A 50 56.10 30.03 55.65
CA ASP A 50 57.27 29.85 56.51
C ASP A 50 57.07 28.60 57.41
N PRO A 51 57.88 27.53 57.22
CA PRO A 51 57.75 26.29 57.97
C PRO A 51 58.07 26.46 59.46
N LYS A 52 58.78 27.52 59.88
CA LYS A 52 59.12 27.76 61.28
C LYS A 52 57.97 28.36 62.08
N THR A 53 57.24 29.30 61.48
CA THR A 53 56.10 29.97 62.10
C THR A 53 54.76 29.29 61.81
N LYS A 54 54.74 28.29 60.91
CA LYS A 54 53.53 27.62 60.40
C LYS A 54 52.49 28.62 59.86
N GLY A 55 52.96 29.75 59.33
CA GLY A 55 52.15 30.86 58.84
C GLY A 55 52.61 31.36 57.48
N TYR A 56 51.81 32.24 56.86
CA TYR A 56 52.16 32.91 55.61
C TYR A 56 52.69 34.31 55.93
N GLY A 57 53.90 34.61 55.45
CA GLY A 57 54.56 35.90 55.61
C GLY A 57 54.70 36.66 54.30
N ASP A 58 54.86 37.98 54.39
CA ASP A 58 55.16 38.82 53.24
C ASP A 58 56.68 38.80 52.98
N TYR A 59 57.08 38.40 51.76
CA TYR A 59 58.49 38.32 51.36
C TYR A 59 58.73 39.20 50.12
N PRO A 60 59.44 40.33 50.24
CA PRO A 60 59.48 41.34 49.19
C PRO A 60 60.23 40.93 47.91
N ASN A 61 61.11 39.92 47.97
CA ASN A 61 62.03 39.57 46.88
C ASN A 61 61.55 38.48 45.90
N ILE A 62 60.30 38.02 46.01
CA ILE A 62 59.74 37.01 45.08
C ILE A 62 59.05 37.72 43.92
N GLY A 63 59.49 37.47 42.68
CA GLY A 63 58.85 37.98 41.48
C GLY A 63 57.76 37.03 40.96
N MET A 64 56.68 37.60 40.42
CA MET A 64 55.57 36.87 39.82
C MET A 64 55.39 37.27 38.35
N HIS A 65 55.40 36.27 37.47
CA HIS A 65 55.19 36.45 36.03
C HIS A 65 53.71 36.26 35.70
N VAL A 66 53.15 37.22 34.96
CA VAL A 66 51.76 37.19 34.48
C VAL A 66 51.78 37.12 32.96
N GLU A 67 51.13 36.10 32.40
CA GLU A 67 50.96 35.87 30.97
C GLU A 67 49.48 35.78 30.62
N VAL A 68 49.02 36.53 29.63
CA VAL A 68 47.62 36.51 29.17
C VAL A 68 47.58 36.17 27.68
N LYS A 69 46.68 35.27 27.32
CA LYS A 69 46.40 34.89 25.93
C LYS A 69 44.95 35.18 25.54
N ASP A 70 44.75 35.54 24.28
CA ASP A 70 43.44 35.78 23.68
C ASP A 70 42.77 34.46 23.19
N PRO A 71 41.52 34.50 22.68
CA PRO A 71 40.80 33.31 22.20
C PRO A 71 41.43 32.61 20.99
N GLU A 72 42.40 33.25 20.33
CA GLU A 72 43.18 32.68 19.22
C GLU A 72 44.54 32.14 19.71
N ASP A 73 44.74 32.02 21.03
CA ASP A 73 45.95 31.56 21.71
C ASP A 73 47.17 32.49 21.51
N LYS A 74 46.95 33.75 21.14
CA LYS A 74 48.01 34.76 21.00
C LYS A 74 48.26 35.48 22.32
N VAL A 75 49.54 35.59 22.69
CA VAL A 75 49.97 36.25 23.95
C VAL A 75 49.81 37.76 23.82
N ILE A 76 48.92 38.34 24.64
CA ILE A 76 48.62 39.79 24.67
C ILE A 76 49.33 40.54 25.79
N LEU A 77 49.67 39.86 26.90
CA LEU A 77 50.47 40.41 27.99
C LEU A 77 51.44 39.34 28.50
N SER A 78 52.71 39.70 28.71
CA SER A 78 53.68 38.83 29.37
C SER A 78 54.71 39.69 30.09
N LYS A 79 54.65 39.74 31.43
CA LYS A 79 55.51 40.62 32.22
C LYS A 79 55.79 40.07 33.62
N LEU A 80 57.01 40.31 34.09
CA LEU A 80 57.44 40.02 35.46
C LEU A 80 57.16 41.22 36.37
N TYR A 81 56.57 40.93 37.53
CA TYR A 81 56.21 41.88 38.57
C TYR A 81 56.79 41.45 39.94
N THR A 82 56.66 42.30 40.95
CA THR A 82 57.09 42.06 42.34
C THR A 82 56.13 41.12 43.10
N SER A 83 56.37 40.89 44.40
CA SER A 83 55.55 39.99 45.24
C SER A 83 54.10 40.46 45.44
N GLU A 84 53.85 41.75 45.24
CA GLU A 84 52.53 42.36 45.14
C GLU A 84 52.52 43.28 43.92
N GLY A 85 51.43 43.27 43.16
CA GLY A 85 51.37 44.05 41.92
C GLY A 85 49.98 44.11 41.28
N LYS A 86 49.82 45.10 40.39
CA LYS A 86 48.65 45.31 39.54
C LYS A 86 49.05 45.12 38.08
N PHE A 87 48.34 44.25 37.37
CA PHE A 87 48.46 44.08 35.92
C PHE A 87 47.18 44.53 35.22
N THR A 88 47.32 45.11 34.04
CA THR A 88 46.18 45.60 33.25
C THR A 88 46.39 45.25 31.78
N PHE A 89 45.36 44.75 31.12
CA PHE A 89 45.33 44.52 29.67
C PHE A 89 43.95 44.85 29.11
N THR A 90 43.84 45.01 27.79
CA THR A 90 42.55 45.23 27.11
C THR A 90 42.29 44.09 26.15
N SER A 91 41.10 43.47 26.26
CA SER A 91 40.61 42.47 25.31
C SER A 91 40.20 43.16 24.00
N HIS A 92 40.68 42.65 22.86
CA HIS A 92 40.28 43.14 21.52
C HIS A 92 39.36 42.16 20.79
N LEU A 93 39.30 40.90 21.22
CA LEU A 93 38.47 39.85 20.62
C LEU A 93 37.55 39.29 21.71
N PRO A 94 36.25 39.11 21.45
CA PRO A 94 35.35 38.56 22.45
C PRO A 94 35.56 37.05 22.58
N GLY A 95 35.71 36.53 23.80
CA GLY A 95 35.84 35.10 24.03
C GLY A 95 36.66 34.70 25.27
N GLU A 96 37.03 33.42 25.31
CA GLU A 96 37.83 32.83 26.38
C GLU A 96 39.28 33.34 26.35
N HIS A 97 39.68 34.08 27.36
CA HIS A 97 41.05 34.53 27.58
C HIS A 97 41.71 33.70 28.67
N VAL A 98 42.96 33.33 28.47
CA VAL A 98 43.70 32.51 29.43
C VAL A 98 44.72 33.37 30.17
N ILE A 99 44.50 33.60 31.47
CA ILE A 99 45.36 34.39 32.36
C ILE A 99 46.16 33.44 33.23
N CYS A 100 47.48 33.42 33.08
CA CYS A 100 48.38 32.53 33.79
C CYS A 100 49.35 33.27 34.70
N LEU A 101 49.55 32.74 35.91
CA LEU A 101 50.43 33.26 36.94
C LEU A 101 51.45 32.18 37.35
N TYR A 102 52.74 32.53 37.37
CA TYR A 102 53.82 31.66 37.88
C TYR A 102 55.00 32.46 38.45
N SER A 103 55.77 31.89 39.39
CA SER A 103 56.91 32.59 40.01
C SER A 103 58.18 32.53 39.14
N ASN A 104 59.06 33.52 39.29
CA ASN A 104 60.38 33.57 38.65
C ASN A 104 61.53 33.15 39.61
N SER A 105 61.20 32.55 40.76
CA SER A 105 62.20 32.02 41.69
C SER A 105 62.80 30.72 41.13
N THR A 106 64.13 30.57 41.21
CA THR A 106 64.76 29.25 41.05
C THR A 106 64.60 28.46 42.36
N ALA A 107 64.39 27.15 42.26
CA ALA A 107 63.94 26.23 43.33
C ALA A 107 64.87 26.05 44.55
N TRP A 108 65.65 27.07 44.93
CA TRP A 108 66.61 27.06 46.03
C TRP A 108 65.94 27.08 47.41
N PHE A 109 64.69 27.53 47.53
CA PHE A 109 63.96 27.56 48.82
C PHE A 109 63.10 26.30 48.97
N SER A 110 63.63 25.27 49.65
CA SER A 110 63.03 23.94 49.88
C SER A 110 61.48 23.85 49.82
N GLY A 111 60.90 23.69 48.62
CA GLY A 111 59.50 23.35 48.41
C GLY A 111 58.48 24.28 49.07
N ALA A 112 58.76 25.58 49.17
CA ALA A 112 57.85 26.51 49.84
C ALA A 112 56.57 26.75 49.01
N GLN A 113 55.42 26.71 49.68
CA GLN A 113 54.12 26.93 49.04
C GLN A 113 53.78 28.42 49.01
N LEU A 114 53.47 28.96 47.83
CA LEU A 114 53.01 30.34 47.68
C LEU A 114 51.49 30.40 47.86
N ARG A 115 51.01 31.35 48.64
CA ARG A 115 49.60 31.74 48.69
C ARG A 115 49.42 33.00 47.86
N VAL A 116 48.65 32.90 46.79
CA VAL A 116 48.35 34.02 45.89
C VAL A 116 46.91 34.44 46.12
N HIS A 117 46.74 35.68 46.55
CA HIS A 117 45.45 36.38 46.53
C HIS A 117 45.35 37.04 45.16
N LEU A 118 44.26 36.79 44.43
CA LEU A 118 44.05 37.32 43.09
C LEU A 118 42.63 37.87 42.99
N ASP A 119 42.54 39.13 42.60
CA ASP A 119 41.29 39.83 42.34
C ASP A 119 41.34 40.37 40.91
N ILE A 120 40.46 39.85 40.05
CA ILE A 120 40.36 40.25 38.64
C ILE A 120 39.08 41.07 38.50
N GLN A 121 39.24 42.31 38.07
CA GLN A 121 38.17 43.25 37.82
C GLN A 121 38.16 43.57 36.33
N ALA A 122 37.02 43.39 35.67
CA ALA A 122 36.81 43.68 34.25
C ALA A 122 35.85 44.86 34.07
N GLY A 123 36.05 45.63 33.00
CA GLY A 123 35.17 46.72 32.61
C GLY A 123 35.25 47.92 33.54
N GLU A 124 34.09 48.41 33.99
CA GLU A 124 33.98 49.58 34.88
C GLU A 124 34.74 49.38 36.19
N HIS A 125 34.76 48.15 36.71
CA HIS A 125 35.38 47.83 37.99
C HIS A 125 36.91 47.90 37.91
N ALA A 126 37.48 47.79 36.71
CA ALA A 126 38.91 47.94 36.49
C ALA A 126 39.39 49.41 36.55
N GLN A 127 38.47 50.38 36.45
CA GLN A 127 38.79 51.81 36.36
C GLN A 127 38.87 52.48 37.74
N ASP A 128 39.93 53.26 37.97
CA ASP A 128 40.07 54.05 39.20
C ASP A 128 39.41 55.42 39.07
N TYR A 129 38.14 55.49 39.45
CA TYR A 129 37.32 56.69 39.38
C TYR A 129 37.84 57.84 40.27
N GLN A 130 38.56 57.57 41.35
CA GLN A 130 39.11 58.60 42.23
C GLN A 130 40.29 59.33 41.56
N GLN A 131 41.13 58.59 40.84
CA GLN A 131 42.20 59.19 40.03
C GLN A 131 41.65 59.96 38.82
N ILE A 132 40.61 59.44 38.17
CA ILE A 132 39.95 60.15 37.05
C ILE A 132 39.30 61.45 37.55
N ALA A 133 38.62 61.41 38.71
CA ALA A 133 37.98 62.59 39.31
C ALA A 133 38.99 63.70 39.64
N THR A 134 40.15 63.32 40.20
CA THR A 134 41.20 64.28 40.56
C THR A 134 41.94 64.84 39.36
N LYS A 135 42.22 64.00 38.34
CA LYS A 135 42.88 64.41 37.10
C LYS A 135 42.02 65.37 36.27
N ASP A 136 40.74 65.03 36.11
CA ASP A 136 39.81 65.79 35.26
C ASP A 136 39.01 66.85 36.04
N LYS A 137 39.29 67.01 37.34
CA LYS A 137 38.62 67.94 38.28
C LYS A 137 37.09 67.83 38.24
N LEU A 138 36.59 66.60 38.31
CA LEU A 138 35.16 66.32 38.22
C LEU A 138 34.45 66.57 39.56
N ASN A 139 33.27 67.19 39.49
CA ASN A 139 32.37 67.26 40.64
C ASN A 139 31.74 65.88 40.92
N GLU A 140 31.27 65.65 42.15
CA GLU A 140 30.69 64.37 42.59
C GLU A 140 29.57 63.86 41.66
N LEU A 141 28.68 64.75 41.22
CA LEU A 141 27.60 64.42 40.29
C LEU A 141 28.12 64.00 38.90
N GLN A 142 29.16 64.69 38.40
CA GLN A 142 29.75 64.38 37.10
C GLN A 142 30.48 63.03 37.13
N LEU A 143 31.16 62.73 38.23
CA LEU A 143 31.78 61.42 38.46
C LEU A 143 30.73 60.31 38.46
N ARG A 144 29.60 60.53 39.14
CA ARG A 144 28.53 59.53 39.21
C ARG A 144 27.86 59.28 37.85
N ILE A 145 27.64 60.33 37.06
CA ILE A 145 27.12 60.20 35.69
C ILE A 145 28.10 59.41 34.82
N ARG A 146 29.40 59.70 34.92
CA ARG A 146 30.44 58.96 34.19
C ARG A 146 30.43 57.48 34.54
N GLN A 147 30.39 57.14 35.83
CA GLN A 147 30.25 55.76 36.30
C GLN A 147 29.04 55.08 35.66
N LEU A 148 27.86 55.71 35.74
CA LEU A 148 26.62 55.18 35.16
C LEU A 148 26.73 54.92 33.65
N LEU A 149 27.38 55.82 32.90
CA LEU A 149 27.57 55.64 31.46
C LEU A 149 28.48 54.45 31.15
N ASP A 150 29.59 54.30 31.89
CA ASP A 150 30.50 53.17 31.73
C ASP A 150 29.78 51.84 32.07
N GLN A 151 28.89 51.82 33.08
CA GLN A 151 28.09 50.63 33.40
C GLN A 151 27.14 50.23 32.28
N VAL A 152 26.46 51.21 31.69
CA VAL A 152 25.53 50.94 30.57
C VAL A 152 26.29 50.42 29.36
N GLU A 153 27.48 50.95 29.08
CA GLU A 153 28.33 50.46 27.99
C GLU A 153 28.75 49.01 28.22
N GLN A 154 29.17 48.65 29.44
CA GLN A 154 29.55 47.29 29.78
C GLN A 154 28.37 46.31 29.64
N ILE A 155 27.20 46.64 30.18
CA ILE A 155 25.99 45.82 30.06
C ILE A 155 25.66 45.59 28.58
N THR A 156 25.81 46.61 27.75
CA THR A 156 25.54 46.51 26.31
C THR A 156 26.51 45.55 25.61
N LYS A 157 27.80 45.61 25.96
CA LYS A 157 28.84 44.70 25.45
C LYS A 157 28.56 43.24 25.85
N GLU A 158 28.22 42.99 27.11
CA GLU A 158 27.86 41.65 27.60
C GLU A 158 26.61 41.09 26.91
N GLN A 159 25.55 41.90 26.75
CA GLN A 159 24.34 41.48 26.05
C GLN A 159 24.61 41.14 24.58
N ASN A 160 25.47 41.90 23.91
CA ASN A 160 25.85 41.63 22.52
C ASN A 160 26.65 40.32 22.39
N TYR A 161 27.57 40.05 23.32
CA TYR A 161 28.32 38.80 23.37
C TYR A 161 27.38 37.58 23.55
N GLN A 162 26.42 37.67 24.46
CA GLN A 162 25.43 36.61 24.68
C GLN A 162 24.57 36.35 23.43
N ARG A 163 24.24 37.37 22.65
CA ARG A 163 23.51 37.19 21.38
C ARG A 163 24.36 36.46 20.34
N TYR A 164 25.64 36.82 20.24
CA TYR A 164 26.56 36.19 19.30
C TYR A 164 26.72 34.69 19.57
N SER A 165 26.90 34.29 20.83
CA SER A 165 27.09 32.89 21.21
C SER A 165 25.86 32.01 20.91
N VAL A 166 24.64 32.53 21.10
CA VAL A 166 23.39 31.80 20.79
C VAL A 166 23.26 31.49 19.30
N VAL A 167 23.61 32.44 18.42
CA VAL A 167 23.54 32.26 16.96
C VAL A 167 24.50 31.18 16.48
N VAL A 168 25.70 31.14 17.04
CA VAL A 168 26.72 30.12 16.74
C VAL A 168 26.27 28.72 17.21
N MET A 169 25.62 28.62 18.37
CA MET A 169 25.08 27.33 18.85
C MET A 169 23.91 26.82 17.97
N ALA A 170 23.02 27.70 17.52
CA ALA A 170 21.89 27.34 16.68
C ALA A 170 22.32 26.81 15.30
N THR A 171 23.31 27.47 14.68
CA THR A 171 23.87 27.05 13.39
C THR A 171 24.56 25.69 13.48
N ARG A 172 25.28 25.41 14.58
CA ARG A 172 25.91 24.10 14.82
C ARG A 172 24.88 22.96 14.91
N ARG A 173 23.78 23.16 15.66
CA ARG A 173 22.70 22.16 15.79
C ARG A 173 22.03 21.85 14.45
N PHE A 174 21.85 22.86 13.59
CA PHE A 174 21.28 22.66 12.26
C PHE A 174 22.18 21.79 11.36
N ILE A 175 23.49 22.03 11.36
CA ILE A 175 24.47 21.25 10.58
C ILE A 175 24.54 19.80 11.08
N GLU A 176 24.47 19.57 12.38
CA GLU A 176 24.42 18.21 12.95
C GLU A 176 23.13 17.49 12.58
N GLY A 177 22.00 18.21 12.54
CA GLY A 177 20.73 17.69 12.02
C GLY A 177 20.83 17.24 10.56
N LEU A 178 21.53 17.98 9.70
CA LEU A 178 21.74 17.64 8.29
C LEU A 178 22.60 16.38 8.07
N LYS A 179 23.48 16.04 9.02
CA LYS A 179 24.31 14.82 8.97
C LYS A 179 23.59 13.58 9.53
N SER A 180 22.36 13.74 10.01
CA SER A 180 21.57 12.64 10.57
C SER A 180 21.20 11.61 9.49
N PRO A 181 21.39 10.30 9.74
CA PRO A 181 20.95 9.24 8.83
C PRO A 181 19.46 9.30 8.47
N TRP A 182 18.64 9.88 9.36
CA TRP A 182 17.19 10.01 9.19
C TRP A 182 16.78 10.91 8.02
N ILE A 183 17.65 11.82 7.57
CA ILE A 183 17.37 12.72 6.45
C ILE A 183 17.24 11.99 5.12
N LEU A 184 17.90 10.84 4.96
CA LEU A 184 17.76 9.99 3.76
C LEU A 184 16.63 8.98 3.91
N VAL A 185 16.36 8.52 5.13
CA VAL A 185 15.34 7.49 5.40
C VAL A 185 13.92 8.05 5.21
N CYS A 186 13.62 9.24 5.73
CA CYS A 186 12.26 9.80 5.67
C CYS A 186 11.78 10.07 4.23
N PRO A 187 12.57 10.70 3.34
CA PRO A 187 12.21 10.84 1.92
C PRO A 187 12.11 9.49 1.21
N GLY A 188 12.96 8.52 1.56
CA GLY A 188 12.90 7.16 1.00
C GLY A 188 11.57 6.47 1.32
N ILE A 189 11.10 6.55 2.57
CA ILE A 189 9.80 6.00 2.98
C ILE A 189 8.66 6.76 2.29
N GLY A 190 8.73 8.09 2.22
CA GLY A 190 7.74 8.92 1.53
C GLY A 190 7.63 8.59 0.04
N ALA A 191 8.77 8.43 -0.64
CA ALA A 191 8.82 8.02 -2.04
C ALA A 191 8.28 6.60 -2.26
N ALA A 192 8.64 5.65 -1.39
CA ALA A 192 8.12 4.28 -1.45
C ALA A 192 6.59 4.24 -1.22
N TYR A 193 6.09 5.02 -0.26
CA TYR A 193 4.65 5.14 0.02
C TYR A 193 3.90 5.81 -1.15
N GLY A 194 4.44 6.88 -1.71
CA GLY A 194 3.89 7.55 -2.89
C GLY A 194 3.86 6.61 -4.10
N LEU A 195 4.96 5.89 -4.37
CA LEU A 195 5.03 4.91 -5.44
C LEU A 195 4.04 3.76 -5.24
N TYR A 196 3.89 3.26 -4.01
CA TYR A 196 2.88 2.26 -3.66
C TYR A 196 1.46 2.74 -3.99
N HIS A 197 1.10 3.97 -3.61
CA HIS A 197 -0.23 4.54 -3.89
C HIS A 197 -0.48 4.77 -5.38
N ILE A 198 0.52 5.21 -6.13
CA ILE A 198 0.40 5.35 -7.59
C ILE A 198 0.20 3.97 -8.25
N LEU A 199 0.97 2.97 -7.85
CA LEU A 199 0.81 1.60 -8.34
C LEU A 199 -0.55 1.01 -7.93
N ASP A 200 -1.03 1.28 -6.71
CA ASP A 200 -2.33 0.81 -6.25
C ASP A 200 -3.48 1.51 -6.99
N ALA A 201 -3.38 2.83 -7.23
CA ALA A 201 -4.35 3.61 -7.99
C ALA A 201 -4.47 3.12 -9.45
N THR A 202 -3.34 2.90 -10.12
CA THR A 202 -3.31 2.39 -11.50
C THR A 202 -3.84 0.96 -11.63
N GLN A 203 -3.72 0.14 -10.58
CA GLN A 203 -4.23 -1.24 -10.55
C GLN A 203 -5.66 -1.35 -10.00
N SER A 204 -6.17 -0.35 -9.29
CA SER A 204 -7.42 -0.46 -8.54
C SER A 204 -8.66 -0.13 -9.34
N GLY A 205 -8.54 0.65 -10.42
CA GLY A 205 -9.67 1.22 -11.14
C GLY A 205 -10.57 2.06 -10.23
N ALA A 206 -11.67 2.59 -10.75
CA ALA A 206 -12.62 3.32 -9.92
C ALA A 206 -13.14 2.43 -8.76
N GLY A 207 -13.15 2.95 -7.52
CA GLY A 207 -13.72 2.27 -6.37
C GLY A 207 -15.19 1.90 -6.60
N TYR A 208 -15.60 0.70 -6.20
CA TYR A 208 -16.99 0.27 -6.26
C TYR A 208 -17.25 -0.75 -5.17
N ASP A 209 -18.37 -0.55 -4.48
CA ASP A 209 -18.91 -1.48 -3.51
C ASP A 209 -20.42 -1.50 -3.71
N LEU A 210 -20.96 -2.69 -3.97
CA LEU A 210 -22.40 -2.86 -4.19
C LEU A 210 -23.11 -2.69 -2.85
N LYS A 211 -23.95 -1.68 -2.70
CA LYS A 211 -24.64 -1.40 -1.42
C LYS A 211 -25.89 -2.25 -1.21
N GLU A 212 -26.43 -2.84 -2.27
CA GLU A 212 -27.67 -3.60 -2.21
C GLU A 212 -27.53 -4.92 -1.45
N ASP A 213 -28.55 -5.24 -0.67
CA ASP A 213 -28.77 -6.60 -0.19
C ASP A 213 -29.42 -7.44 -1.30
N LEU A 214 -28.89 -8.63 -1.54
CA LEU A 214 -29.30 -9.54 -2.61
C LEU A 214 -30.10 -10.72 -2.05
N ALA A 215 -30.64 -10.59 -0.84
CA ALA A 215 -31.51 -11.59 -0.23
C ALA A 215 -32.65 -11.99 -1.17
N GLY A 216 -32.86 -13.30 -1.33
CA GLY A 216 -33.88 -13.85 -2.23
C GLY A 216 -33.51 -13.88 -3.72
N LYS A 217 -32.43 -13.20 -4.14
CA LYS A 217 -31.93 -13.26 -5.51
C LYS A 217 -31.02 -14.48 -5.71
N THR A 218 -31.09 -15.10 -6.88
CA THR A 218 -30.34 -16.32 -7.22
C THR A 218 -29.40 -16.12 -8.39
N TYR A 219 -28.12 -16.43 -8.20
CA TYR A 219 -27.08 -16.27 -9.22
C TYR A 219 -26.37 -17.59 -9.54
N ILE A 220 -26.10 -17.83 -10.82
CA ILE A 220 -25.27 -18.95 -11.30
C ILE A 220 -23.90 -18.40 -11.69
N VAL A 221 -22.82 -18.96 -11.14
CA VAL A 221 -21.45 -18.55 -11.47
C VAL A 221 -20.65 -19.75 -11.96
N THR A 222 -20.17 -19.69 -13.20
CA THR A 222 -19.28 -20.71 -13.76
C THR A 222 -17.83 -20.47 -13.34
N GLY A 223 -17.06 -21.54 -13.12
CA GLY A 223 -15.63 -21.41 -12.78
C GLY A 223 -15.38 -20.78 -11.40
N ALA A 224 -16.26 -21.04 -10.44
CA ALA A 224 -16.27 -20.39 -9.13
C ALA A 224 -15.22 -20.94 -8.11
N THR A 225 -14.33 -21.85 -8.50
CA THR A 225 -13.36 -22.45 -7.56
C THR A 225 -12.07 -21.65 -7.35
N SER A 226 -11.82 -20.63 -8.18
CA SER A 226 -10.57 -19.84 -8.14
C SER A 226 -10.73 -18.49 -8.82
N GLY A 227 -9.79 -17.57 -8.56
CA GLY A 227 -9.72 -16.28 -9.25
C GLY A 227 -11.00 -15.46 -9.10
N ILE A 228 -11.38 -14.76 -10.18
CA ILE A 228 -12.50 -13.82 -10.20
C ILE A 228 -13.80 -14.51 -9.81
N GLY A 229 -14.12 -15.68 -10.39
CA GLY A 229 -15.31 -16.44 -10.03
C GLY A 229 -15.46 -16.74 -8.54
N LYS A 230 -14.38 -17.16 -7.84
CA LYS A 230 -14.42 -17.39 -6.38
C LYS A 230 -14.77 -16.10 -5.63
N ALA A 231 -14.15 -14.99 -6.01
CA ALA A 231 -14.37 -13.71 -5.37
C ALA A 231 -15.75 -13.11 -5.70
N THR A 232 -16.27 -13.30 -6.92
CA THR A 232 -17.67 -12.97 -7.28
C THR A 232 -18.66 -13.71 -6.38
N VAL A 233 -18.47 -15.02 -6.16
CA VAL A 233 -19.33 -15.79 -5.24
C VAL A 233 -19.22 -15.27 -3.81
N ALA A 234 -18.02 -14.93 -3.35
CA ALA A 234 -17.84 -14.38 -2.00
C ALA A 234 -18.56 -13.03 -1.83
N GLU A 235 -18.48 -12.13 -2.80
CA GLU A 235 -19.14 -10.82 -2.74
C GLU A 235 -20.67 -10.90 -2.85
N LEU A 236 -21.20 -11.82 -3.67
CA LEU A 236 -22.63 -12.13 -3.71
C LEU A 236 -23.10 -12.74 -2.39
N ALA A 237 -22.32 -13.67 -1.83
CA ALA A 237 -22.64 -14.32 -0.56
C ALA A 237 -22.64 -13.36 0.63
N LYS A 238 -21.71 -12.39 0.67
CA LYS A 238 -21.69 -11.30 1.67
C LYS A 238 -22.99 -10.49 1.70
N ARG A 239 -23.73 -10.46 0.59
CA ARG A 239 -25.00 -9.74 0.41
C ARG A 239 -26.20 -10.68 0.42
N ASN A 240 -26.11 -11.78 1.15
CA ASN A 240 -27.19 -12.76 1.35
C ASN A 240 -27.77 -13.39 0.07
N ALA A 241 -27.08 -13.30 -1.07
CA ALA A 241 -27.54 -13.91 -2.31
C ALA A 241 -27.52 -15.45 -2.22
N ARG A 242 -28.43 -16.10 -2.94
CA ARG A 242 -28.36 -17.54 -3.22
C ARG A 242 -27.44 -17.75 -4.42
N VAL A 243 -26.36 -18.51 -4.26
CA VAL A 243 -25.34 -18.67 -5.31
C VAL A 243 -25.16 -20.14 -5.68
N ILE A 244 -25.31 -20.45 -6.97
CA ILE A 244 -25.04 -21.76 -7.55
C ILE A 244 -23.65 -21.74 -8.18
N MET A 245 -22.71 -22.42 -7.54
CA MET A 245 -21.35 -22.60 -8.04
C MET A 245 -21.34 -23.74 -9.06
N ALA A 246 -21.34 -23.40 -10.35
CA ALA A 246 -21.25 -24.36 -11.46
C ALA A 246 -19.77 -24.64 -11.76
N CYS A 247 -19.28 -25.81 -11.34
CA CYS A 247 -17.85 -26.13 -11.33
C CYS A 247 -17.59 -27.55 -11.84
N ARG A 248 -16.47 -27.73 -12.56
CA ARG A 248 -16.02 -29.05 -13.05
C ARG A 248 -15.69 -30.02 -11.92
N ASN A 249 -14.85 -29.60 -10.97
CA ASN A 249 -14.43 -30.43 -9.83
C ASN A 249 -15.30 -30.12 -8.61
N ARG A 250 -16.08 -31.12 -8.17
CA ARG A 250 -17.05 -30.96 -7.09
C ARG A 250 -16.39 -30.88 -5.71
N GLU A 251 -15.34 -31.65 -5.48
CA GLU A 251 -14.61 -31.72 -4.20
C GLU A 251 -13.97 -30.37 -3.88
N LYS A 252 -13.27 -29.79 -4.87
CA LYS A 252 -12.68 -28.44 -4.78
C LYS A 252 -13.77 -27.38 -4.60
N CYS A 253 -14.91 -27.51 -5.29
CA CYS A 253 -16.04 -26.61 -5.07
C CYS A 253 -16.51 -26.66 -3.61
N ILE A 254 -16.66 -27.85 -3.02
CA ILE A 254 -17.13 -28.02 -1.63
C ILE A 254 -16.15 -27.36 -0.66
N GLN A 255 -14.83 -27.49 -0.87
CA GLN A 255 -13.83 -26.81 -0.05
C GLN A 255 -13.98 -25.29 -0.14
N VAL A 256 -14.02 -24.73 -1.34
CA VAL A 256 -14.17 -23.28 -1.55
C VAL A 256 -15.49 -22.78 -0.98
N ARG A 257 -16.58 -23.52 -1.15
CA ARG A 257 -17.88 -23.22 -0.53
C ARG A 257 -17.73 -23.14 0.99
N ARG A 258 -17.06 -24.09 1.64
CA ARG A 258 -16.87 -24.07 3.11
C ARG A 258 -16.18 -22.78 3.55
N ASP A 259 -15.09 -22.39 2.87
CA ASP A 259 -14.37 -21.14 3.18
C ASP A 259 -15.28 -19.90 3.06
N ILE A 260 -16.10 -19.85 2.00
CA ILE A 260 -17.00 -18.71 1.76
C ILE A 260 -18.14 -18.70 2.78
N VAL A 261 -18.74 -19.85 3.10
CA VAL A 261 -19.79 -19.94 4.13
C VAL A 261 -19.25 -19.54 5.50
N LEU A 262 -18.02 -19.93 5.86
CA LEU A 262 -17.40 -19.55 7.13
C LEU A 262 -17.12 -18.04 7.22
N SER A 263 -16.65 -17.42 6.13
CA SER A 263 -16.35 -15.99 6.10
C SER A 263 -17.58 -15.10 5.99
N THR A 264 -18.63 -15.52 5.28
CA THR A 264 -19.83 -14.72 5.02
C THR A 264 -21.01 -15.05 5.93
N ARG A 265 -20.97 -16.20 6.61
CA ARG A 265 -22.09 -16.80 7.38
C ARG A 265 -23.33 -17.12 6.55
N ASN A 266 -23.30 -16.92 5.22
CA ASN A 266 -24.39 -17.23 4.33
C ASN A 266 -24.35 -18.72 3.91
N LYS A 267 -25.40 -19.47 4.24
CA LYS A 267 -25.52 -20.91 3.93
C LYS A 267 -26.08 -21.19 2.52
N GLN A 268 -26.59 -20.18 1.81
CA GLN A 268 -27.29 -20.28 0.53
C GLN A 268 -26.33 -20.42 -0.68
N ILE A 269 -25.20 -21.11 -0.50
CA ILE A 269 -24.19 -21.32 -1.54
C ILE A 269 -24.19 -22.80 -1.91
N PHE A 270 -24.47 -23.16 -3.15
CA PHE A 270 -24.65 -24.55 -3.57
C PHE A 270 -23.64 -24.95 -4.65
N CYS A 271 -22.86 -25.99 -4.38
CA CYS A 271 -22.00 -26.60 -5.39
C CYS A 271 -22.79 -27.52 -6.30
N ARG A 272 -22.59 -27.36 -7.61
CA ARG A 272 -23.17 -28.20 -8.65
C ARG A 272 -22.09 -28.53 -9.68
N GLN A 273 -22.02 -29.80 -10.05
CA GLN A 273 -21.10 -30.26 -11.07
C GLN A 273 -21.61 -29.76 -12.42
N CYS A 274 -20.74 -29.06 -13.15
CA CYS A 274 -20.97 -28.60 -14.51
C CYS A 274 -19.59 -28.43 -15.14
N ASP A 275 -19.27 -29.33 -16.06
CA ASP A 275 -18.06 -29.23 -16.87
C ASP A 275 -18.43 -28.65 -18.24
N LEU A 276 -17.94 -27.46 -18.55
CA LEU A 276 -18.27 -26.78 -19.80
C LEU A 276 -17.58 -27.41 -21.02
N GLU A 277 -16.57 -28.26 -20.79
CA GLU A 277 -15.92 -29.06 -21.82
C GLU A 277 -16.78 -30.24 -22.28
N ASP A 278 -17.69 -30.73 -21.41
CA ASP A 278 -18.53 -31.90 -21.61
C ASP A 278 -20.02 -31.48 -21.72
N PHE A 279 -20.55 -31.54 -22.94
CA PHE A 279 -21.93 -31.10 -23.21
C PHE A 279 -23.00 -31.93 -22.48
N ASP A 280 -22.76 -33.20 -22.14
CA ASP A 280 -23.72 -34.00 -21.37
C ASP A 280 -23.75 -33.58 -19.90
N SER A 281 -22.60 -33.14 -19.38
CA SER A 281 -22.49 -32.54 -18.05
C SER A 281 -23.32 -31.26 -17.95
N ILE A 282 -23.28 -30.41 -18.98
CA ILE A 282 -24.09 -29.19 -19.07
C ILE A 282 -25.58 -29.53 -19.10
N ARG A 283 -25.99 -30.49 -19.92
CA ARG A 283 -27.39 -30.95 -20.01
C ARG A 283 -27.89 -31.48 -18.68
N THR A 284 -27.12 -32.36 -18.05
CA THR A 284 -27.42 -32.93 -16.74
C THR A 284 -27.52 -31.84 -15.67
N PHE A 285 -26.66 -30.82 -15.75
CA PHE A 285 -26.72 -29.67 -14.87
C PHE A 285 -28.05 -28.91 -15.03
N VAL A 286 -28.43 -28.54 -16.26
CA VAL A 286 -29.67 -27.80 -16.53
C VAL A 286 -30.90 -28.61 -16.17
N GLN A 287 -30.97 -29.89 -16.57
CA GLN A 287 -32.07 -30.79 -16.21
C GLN A 287 -32.29 -30.87 -14.69
N LYS A 288 -31.20 -30.87 -13.90
CA LYS A 288 -31.30 -30.86 -12.43
C LYS A 288 -31.82 -29.53 -11.87
N LEU A 289 -31.66 -28.41 -12.58
CA LEU A 289 -32.20 -27.10 -12.21
C LEU A 289 -33.66 -26.90 -12.66
N SER A 290 -34.09 -27.62 -13.70
CA SER A 290 -35.37 -27.43 -14.39
C SER A 290 -36.42 -28.51 -14.11
N LYS A 291 -36.20 -29.48 -13.21
CA LYS A 291 -37.22 -30.49 -12.83
C LYS A 291 -38.48 -29.85 -12.24
N VAL A 292 -39.35 -29.36 -13.12
CA VAL A 292 -40.72 -28.94 -12.85
C VAL A 292 -41.53 -30.18 -12.50
N THR A 293 -42.12 -30.14 -11.33
CA THR A 293 -43.11 -31.11 -10.87
C THR A 293 -44.47 -30.68 -11.40
N TYR A 294 -45.04 -31.38 -12.38
CA TYR A 294 -46.50 -31.34 -12.58
C TYR A 294 -47.15 -32.07 -11.40
N ARG A 295 -47.47 -31.35 -10.33
CA ARG A 295 -48.32 -31.86 -9.24
C ARG A 295 -49.78 -31.72 -9.68
N TYR A 296 -50.27 -32.69 -10.46
CA TYR A 296 -51.71 -32.82 -10.61
C TYR A 296 -52.31 -33.37 -9.30
N PHE A 297 -53.30 -32.64 -8.83
CA PHE A 297 -54.08 -32.87 -7.63
C PHE A 297 -54.92 -34.13 -7.81
N GLN A 298 -54.47 -35.27 -7.28
CA GLN A 298 -55.27 -36.50 -7.26
C GLN A 298 -56.31 -36.38 -6.13
N ARG A 299 -57.44 -35.74 -6.43
CA ARG A 299 -58.61 -35.74 -5.55
C ARG A 299 -59.47 -36.96 -5.87
N ASN A 300 -59.00 -38.14 -5.48
CA ASN A 300 -59.87 -39.30 -5.31
C ASN A 300 -59.83 -39.73 -3.84
N ILE A 301 -60.92 -39.31 -3.18
CA ILE A 301 -61.67 -39.94 -2.10
C ILE A 301 -61.18 -41.36 -1.70
N PHE A 302 -60.94 -41.52 -0.39
CA PHE A 302 -60.59 -42.73 0.37
C PHE A 302 -59.19 -43.36 0.13
N HIS A 303 -58.16 -42.78 0.74
CA HIS A 303 -57.27 -43.47 1.69
C HIS A 303 -56.26 -42.48 2.27
N PHE A 304 -56.34 -42.23 3.58
CA PHE A 304 -55.42 -41.37 4.32
C PHE A 304 -54.09 -42.12 4.50
N SER A 305 -53.06 -41.76 3.72
CA SER A 305 -51.67 -42.14 3.99
C SER A 305 -50.77 -40.92 3.76
N PRO A 306 -50.01 -40.44 4.77
CA PRO A 306 -49.26 -39.19 4.68
C PRO A 306 -47.96 -39.38 3.90
N TRP A 307 -48.02 -39.28 2.57
CA TRP A 307 -46.82 -39.08 1.73
C TRP A 307 -46.66 -37.60 1.40
N ARG A 308 -46.29 -36.83 2.43
CA ARG A 308 -45.47 -35.62 2.29
C ARG A 308 -44.01 -36.11 2.42
N LEU A 309 -43.08 -35.55 1.66
CA LEU A 309 -41.66 -35.96 1.45
C LEU A 309 -41.51 -37.00 0.32
N ILE A 310 -40.88 -36.77 -0.84
CA ILE A 310 -39.64 -36.04 -1.15
C ILE A 310 -39.80 -35.31 -2.50
N LEU A 311 -40.31 -34.08 -2.49
CA LEU A 311 -40.17 -33.13 -3.59
C LEU A 311 -39.36 -31.95 -3.03
N GLY A 312 -38.25 -31.55 -3.68
CA GLY A 312 -37.56 -30.29 -3.37
C GLY A 312 -36.20 -30.38 -2.67
N LYS A 313 -35.13 -30.69 -3.40
CA LYS A 313 -33.76 -30.34 -2.97
C LYS A 313 -32.91 -29.60 -4.02
N PHE A 314 -33.35 -29.55 -5.29
CA PHE A 314 -32.49 -29.09 -6.40
C PHE A 314 -33.12 -28.06 -7.35
N GLU A 315 -34.44 -27.84 -7.27
CA GLU A 315 -35.16 -26.91 -8.15
C GLU A 315 -34.85 -25.45 -7.77
N LEU A 316 -34.70 -24.60 -8.79
CA LEU A 316 -34.56 -23.14 -8.64
C LEU A 316 -35.86 -22.49 -9.10
N ASP A 317 -36.53 -21.73 -8.24
CA ASP A 317 -37.77 -21.04 -8.65
C ASP A 317 -37.49 -19.76 -9.45
N ARG A 318 -36.28 -19.19 -9.29
CA ARG A 318 -35.87 -17.89 -9.84
C ARG A 318 -34.38 -17.88 -10.15
N ILE A 319 -33.98 -17.18 -11.21
CA ILE A 319 -32.57 -16.91 -11.56
C ILE A 319 -32.44 -15.44 -11.97
N ASP A 320 -31.77 -14.64 -11.15
CA ASP A 320 -31.58 -13.20 -11.37
C ASP A 320 -30.32 -12.88 -12.17
N GLY A 321 -29.35 -13.80 -12.20
CA GLY A 321 -28.21 -13.61 -13.07
C GLY A 321 -27.34 -14.84 -13.29
N VAL A 322 -26.64 -14.82 -14.42
CA VAL A 322 -25.73 -15.88 -14.86
C VAL A 322 -24.40 -15.25 -15.21
N VAL A 323 -23.31 -15.73 -14.60
CA VAL A 323 -21.95 -15.22 -14.84
C VAL A 323 -21.14 -16.28 -15.57
N HIS A 324 -20.83 -16.00 -16.83
CA HIS A 324 -19.91 -16.78 -17.64
C HIS A 324 -18.48 -16.32 -17.38
N ASN A 325 -17.90 -16.84 -16.30
CA ASN A 325 -16.53 -16.53 -15.86
C ASN A 325 -15.53 -17.65 -16.21
N ALA A 326 -15.97 -18.90 -16.32
CA ALA A 326 -15.09 -20.02 -16.60
C ALA A 326 -14.29 -19.81 -17.90
N ALA A 327 -12.99 -19.99 -17.81
CA ALA A 327 -12.11 -19.97 -18.97
C ALA A 327 -10.91 -20.90 -18.74
N VAL A 328 -10.45 -21.53 -19.81
CA VAL A 328 -9.22 -22.32 -19.85
C VAL A 328 -8.34 -21.86 -21.01
N MET A 329 -7.07 -22.21 -20.95
CA MET A 329 -6.14 -22.09 -22.07
C MET A 329 -5.16 -23.26 -21.98
N ASP A 330 -5.10 -24.06 -23.03
CA ASP A 330 -4.12 -25.13 -23.12
C ASP A 330 -2.91 -24.69 -23.95
N CYS A 331 -1.71 -25.12 -23.56
CA CYS A 331 -0.49 -24.89 -24.33
C CYS A 331 -0.32 -25.86 -25.51
N VAL A 332 -1.09 -26.95 -25.52
CA VAL A 332 -1.03 -28.02 -26.51
C VAL A 332 -2.46 -28.33 -26.94
N ARG A 333 -2.65 -28.59 -28.24
CA ARG A 333 -3.96 -28.94 -28.80
C ARG A 333 -4.50 -30.19 -28.12
N LYS A 334 -5.69 -30.08 -27.54
CA LYS A 334 -6.49 -31.18 -27.04
C LYS A 334 -7.91 -31.01 -27.56
N VAL A 335 -8.62 -32.12 -27.72
CA VAL A 335 -10.03 -32.12 -28.11
C VAL A 335 -10.87 -32.76 -27.00
N ASN A 336 -12.12 -32.33 -26.89
CA ASN A 336 -13.10 -32.98 -26.04
C ASN A 336 -13.63 -34.27 -26.72
N LYS A 337 -14.57 -34.95 -26.06
CA LYS A 337 -15.19 -36.20 -26.57
C LYS A 337 -15.90 -36.03 -27.92
N ASP A 338 -16.35 -34.81 -28.24
CA ASP A 338 -17.06 -34.46 -29.47
C ASP A 338 -16.08 -34.02 -30.58
N GLY A 339 -14.76 -34.11 -30.35
CA GLY A 339 -13.73 -33.74 -31.33
C GLY A 339 -13.45 -32.23 -31.43
N ILE A 340 -13.99 -31.42 -30.53
CA ILE A 340 -13.85 -29.95 -30.50
C ILE A 340 -12.65 -29.55 -29.65
N GLU A 341 -11.86 -28.60 -30.13
CA GLU A 341 -10.69 -28.05 -29.42
C GLU A 341 -11.11 -27.54 -28.04
N ARG A 342 -10.37 -27.99 -27.02
CA ARG A 342 -10.78 -27.90 -25.61
C ARG A 342 -10.95 -26.47 -25.10
N THR A 343 -10.15 -25.53 -25.57
CA THR A 343 -10.24 -24.10 -25.20
C THR A 343 -11.52 -23.49 -25.77
N PHE A 344 -11.84 -23.74 -27.04
CA PHE A 344 -13.08 -23.33 -27.68
C PHE A 344 -14.32 -24.02 -27.10
N ALA A 345 -14.23 -25.34 -26.88
CA ALA A 345 -15.29 -26.14 -26.27
C ALA A 345 -15.71 -25.53 -24.92
N THR A 346 -14.73 -25.18 -24.08
CA THR A 346 -14.99 -24.64 -22.74
C THR A 346 -15.42 -23.17 -22.76
N ASN A 347 -14.67 -22.31 -23.45
CA ASN A 347 -14.81 -20.85 -23.34
C ASN A 347 -16.00 -20.30 -24.14
N HIS A 348 -16.39 -20.97 -25.22
CA HIS A 348 -17.44 -20.52 -26.14
C HIS A 348 -18.59 -21.53 -26.23
N PHE A 349 -18.37 -22.72 -26.78
CA PHE A 349 -19.47 -23.66 -27.06
C PHE A 349 -20.21 -24.14 -25.80
N GLY A 350 -19.48 -24.38 -24.71
CA GLY A 350 -20.08 -24.73 -23.42
C GLY A 350 -20.91 -23.59 -22.83
N ALA A 351 -20.44 -22.34 -22.96
CA ALA A 351 -21.19 -21.16 -22.52
C ALA A 351 -22.44 -20.94 -23.40
N PHE A 352 -22.31 -21.15 -24.72
CA PHE A 352 -23.42 -21.12 -25.68
C PHE A 352 -24.50 -22.13 -25.31
N LEU A 353 -24.11 -23.41 -25.17
CA LEU A 353 -25.04 -24.49 -24.83
C LEU A 353 -25.70 -24.28 -23.47
N LEU A 354 -24.93 -23.90 -22.44
CA LEU A 354 -25.48 -23.61 -21.11
C LEU A 354 -26.51 -22.47 -21.17
N THR A 355 -26.23 -21.41 -21.93
CA THR A 355 -27.14 -20.27 -22.07
C THR A 355 -28.40 -20.67 -22.83
N GLY A 356 -28.27 -21.36 -23.96
CA GLY A 356 -29.40 -21.83 -24.77
C GLY A 356 -30.35 -22.71 -23.97
N LEU A 357 -29.82 -23.67 -23.22
CA LEU A 357 -30.63 -24.58 -22.40
C LEU A 357 -31.29 -23.89 -21.18
N LEU A 358 -30.70 -22.81 -20.66
CA LEU A 358 -31.28 -22.03 -19.56
C LEU A 358 -32.32 -21.03 -20.04
N LEU A 359 -32.28 -20.63 -21.32
CA LEU A 359 -32.99 -19.46 -21.83
C LEU A 359 -34.50 -19.55 -21.60
N ASP A 360 -35.11 -20.72 -21.81
CA ASP A 360 -36.53 -20.96 -21.56
C ASP A 360 -36.95 -20.60 -20.13
N LYS A 361 -36.15 -21.03 -19.16
CA LYS A 361 -36.37 -20.73 -17.74
C LYS A 361 -36.13 -19.24 -17.43
N LEU A 362 -35.18 -18.61 -18.11
CA LEU A 362 -34.86 -17.20 -17.88
C LEU A 362 -35.93 -16.26 -18.45
N LEU A 363 -36.55 -16.62 -19.57
CA LEU A 363 -37.60 -15.84 -20.24
C LEU A 363 -38.98 -16.02 -19.62
N THR A 364 -39.26 -17.19 -19.05
CA THR A 364 -40.57 -17.50 -18.44
C THR A 364 -40.82 -16.85 -17.08
N GLN A 365 -39.77 -16.33 -16.44
CA GLN A 365 -39.89 -15.62 -15.16
C GLN A 365 -40.19 -14.12 -15.36
N ASN A 366 -40.95 -13.53 -14.44
CA ASN A 366 -41.34 -12.11 -14.50
C ASN A 366 -40.25 -11.15 -13.98
N SER A 367 -39.17 -11.66 -13.38
CA SER A 367 -38.08 -10.83 -12.85
C SER A 367 -37.02 -10.51 -13.90
N PRO A 368 -36.37 -9.34 -13.83
CA PRO A 368 -35.25 -9.01 -14.71
C PRO A 368 -34.06 -9.93 -14.47
N VAL A 369 -33.38 -10.32 -15.54
CA VAL A 369 -32.26 -11.27 -15.51
C VAL A 369 -31.05 -10.65 -16.17
N ARG A 370 -29.87 -10.82 -15.59
CA ARG A 370 -28.62 -10.32 -16.18
C ARG A 370 -27.64 -11.45 -16.47
N ILE A 371 -27.29 -11.61 -17.73
CA ILE A 371 -26.25 -12.53 -18.17
C ILE A 371 -24.97 -11.73 -18.38
N VAL A 372 -23.94 -12.03 -17.59
CA VAL A 372 -22.67 -11.32 -17.63
C VAL A 372 -21.57 -12.22 -18.15
N PHE A 373 -20.94 -11.84 -19.27
CA PHE A 373 -19.77 -12.51 -19.82
C PHE A 373 -18.49 -11.81 -19.39
N LEU A 374 -17.52 -12.57 -18.88
CA LEU A 374 -16.20 -12.03 -18.58
C LEU A 374 -15.30 -12.13 -19.81
N ASN A 375 -14.96 -10.96 -20.33
CA ASN A 375 -14.12 -10.84 -21.50
C ASN A 375 -13.05 -9.76 -21.32
N THR A 376 -12.16 -9.58 -22.28
CA THR A 376 -11.17 -8.50 -22.22
C THR A 376 -11.02 -7.81 -23.56
N ASN A 377 -10.89 -6.49 -23.55
CA ASN A 377 -10.60 -5.70 -24.74
C ASN A 377 -9.10 -5.72 -25.10
N ILE A 378 -8.28 -6.46 -24.33
CA ILE A 378 -6.86 -6.73 -24.64
C ILE A 378 -6.73 -7.76 -25.78
N ILE A 379 -7.83 -8.38 -26.22
CA ILE A 379 -7.85 -9.16 -27.45
C ILE A 379 -7.50 -8.21 -28.59
N ASP A 380 -6.41 -8.53 -29.29
CA ASP A 380 -5.91 -7.78 -30.43
C ASP A 380 -7.05 -7.31 -31.34
N ARG A 381 -7.13 -6.01 -31.63
CA ARG A 381 -8.14 -5.46 -32.54
C ARG A 381 -8.08 -6.09 -33.94
N LYS A 382 -6.95 -6.72 -34.28
CA LYS A 382 -6.75 -7.47 -35.53
C LYS A 382 -7.08 -8.97 -35.41
N CYS A 383 -7.53 -9.45 -34.26
CA CYS A 383 -7.92 -10.85 -34.11
C CYS A 383 -9.21 -11.10 -34.91
N GLN A 384 -9.16 -12.07 -35.80
CA GLN A 384 -10.33 -12.57 -36.54
C GLN A 384 -10.55 -14.04 -36.24
N LEU A 385 -11.80 -14.49 -36.35
CA LEU A 385 -12.11 -15.91 -36.29
C LEU A 385 -11.78 -16.56 -37.62
N ASN A 386 -11.08 -17.69 -37.55
CA ASN A 386 -10.88 -18.51 -38.73
C ASN A 386 -12.05 -19.50 -38.87
N PHE A 387 -13.09 -19.13 -39.62
CA PHE A 387 -14.26 -19.99 -39.84
C PHE A 387 -13.90 -21.27 -40.61
N ASP A 388 -12.87 -21.25 -41.46
CA ASP A 388 -12.41 -22.43 -42.21
C ASP A 388 -11.76 -23.49 -41.30
N ASP A 389 -11.21 -23.09 -40.14
CA ASP A 389 -10.58 -24.00 -39.18
C ASP A 389 -10.71 -23.51 -37.73
N LEU A 390 -11.95 -23.37 -37.25
CA LEU A 390 -12.22 -23.03 -35.84
C LEU A 390 -11.61 -24.05 -34.87
N ASN A 391 -11.46 -25.30 -35.31
CA ASN A 391 -10.91 -26.40 -34.50
C ASN A 391 -9.37 -26.40 -34.42
N SER A 392 -8.71 -25.46 -35.13
CA SER A 392 -7.25 -25.41 -35.27
C SER A 392 -6.63 -26.76 -35.62
N SER A 393 -7.30 -27.52 -36.48
CA SER A 393 -6.96 -28.89 -36.88
C SER A 393 -5.87 -28.93 -37.94
N SER A 394 -5.79 -27.91 -38.79
CA SER A 394 -4.89 -27.84 -39.95
C SER A 394 -3.60 -27.05 -39.66
N CYS A 395 -3.36 -26.64 -38.40
CA CYS A 395 -2.24 -25.77 -38.06
C CYS A 395 -0.90 -26.53 -37.95
N LYS A 396 0.14 -26.05 -38.66
CA LYS A 396 1.52 -26.62 -38.58
C LYS A 396 2.14 -26.50 -37.18
N LYS A 397 1.74 -25.49 -36.41
CA LYS A 397 2.18 -25.24 -35.04
C LYS A 397 1.05 -24.66 -34.21
N TYR A 398 0.59 -25.40 -33.21
CA TYR A 398 -0.48 -24.96 -32.32
C TYR A 398 -0.02 -23.79 -31.45
N ASN A 399 -0.82 -22.71 -31.46
CA ASN A 399 -0.59 -21.53 -30.64
C ASN A 399 -1.77 -21.34 -29.68
N GLY A 400 -1.63 -21.87 -28.46
CA GLY A 400 -2.67 -21.83 -27.43
C GLY A 400 -3.13 -20.41 -27.09
N PHE A 401 -2.23 -19.42 -27.09
CA PHE A 401 -2.62 -18.03 -26.87
C PHE A 401 -3.49 -17.48 -28.01
N ASN A 402 -3.17 -17.82 -29.27
CA ASN A 402 -4.01 -17.40 -30.40
C ASN A 402 -5.40 -18.04 -30.36
N VAL A 403 -5.47 -19.34 -30.06
CA VAL A 403 -6.74 -20.06 -29.89
C VAL A 403 -7.55 -19.47 -28.74
N TYR A 404 -6.90 -19.14 -27.62
CA TYR A 404 -7.55 -18.45 -26.51
C TYR A 404 -8.11 -17.08 -26.91
N LYS A 405 -7.34 -16.26 -27.63
CA LYS A 405 -7.81 -14.97 -28.17
C LYS A 405 -9.05 -15.14 -29.05
N GLN A 406 -9.03 -16.10 -29.98
CA GLN A 406 -10.18 -16.39 -30.83
C GLN A 406 -11.38 -16.89 -30.02
N SER A 407 -11.18 -17.77 -29.03
CA SER A 407 -12.29 -18.24 -28.16
C SER A 407 -12.95 -17.11 -27.37
N LYS A 408 -12.17 -16.10 -26.97
CA LYS A 408 -12.68 -14.91 -26.28
C LYS A 408 -13.35 -13.94 -27.24
N LEU A 409 -12.87 -13.81 -28.48
CA LEU A 409 -13.56 -13.07 -29.54
C LEU A 409 -14.92 -13.71 -29.86
N ALA A 410 -14.98 -15.04 -29.98
CA ALA A 410 -16.22 -15.79 -30.19
C ALA A 410 -17.22 -15.56 -29.05
N ALA A 411 -16.76 -15.55 -27.78
CA ALA A 411 -17.61 -15.24 -26.64
C ALA A 411 -18.15 -13.79 -26.67
N ALA A 412 -17.37 -12.81 -27.16
CA ALA A 412 -17.85 -11.44 -27.35
C ALA A 412 -18.90 -11.35 -28.47
N MET A 413 -18.64 -11.97 -29.62
CA MET A 413 -19.57 -12.08 -30.74
C MET A 413 -20.88 -12.73 -30.30
N PHE A 414 -20.81 -13.82 -29.53
CA PHE A 414 -21.98 -14.48 -28.97
C PHE A 414 -22.76 -13.57 -28.02
N ALA A 415 -22.09 -12.91 -27.08
CA ALA A 415 -22.76 -12.00 -26.15
C ALA A 415 -23.46 -10.84 -26.89
N ARG A 416 -22.81 -10.30 -27.93
CA ARG A 416 -23.38 -9.24 -28.78
C ARG A 416 -24.61 -9.72 -29.54
N GLU A 417 -24.50 -10.85 -30.24
CA GLU A 417 -25.62 -11.45 -30.98
C GLU A 417 -26.79 -11.83 -30.06
N LEU A 418 -26.49 -12.43 -28.91
CA LEU A 418 -27.48 -12.76 -27.90
C LEU A 418 -28.19 -11.50 -27.37
N SER A 419 -27.46 -10.40 -27.18
CA SER A 419 -28.06 -9.14 -26.70
C SER A 419 -29.04 -8.54 -27.71
N GLU A 420 -28.75 -8.63 -29.01
CA GLU A 420 -29.65 -8.18 -30.08
C GLU A 420 -30.87 -9.10 -30.19
N ARG A 421 -30.65 -10.42 -30.11
CA ARG A 421 -31.73 -11.41 -30.09
C ARG A 421 -32.62 -11.28 -28.87
N LEU A 422 -32.14 -10.83 -27.70
CA LEU A 422 -32.97 -10.71 -26.49
C LEU A 422 -33.54 -9.31 -26.26
N LYS A 423 -33.41 -8.41 -27.24
CA LYS A 423 -33.89 -7.04 -27.15
C LYS A 423 -35.41 -6.99 -26.92
N GLY A 424 -35.82 -6.30 -25.87
CA GLY A 424 -37.23 -6.18 -25.47
C GLY A 424 -37.75 -7.32 -24.57
N THR A 425 -36.90 -8.27 -24.19
CA THR A 425 -37.23 -9.30 -23.18
C THR A 425 -36.85 -8.84 -21.76
N ASN A 426 -37.14 -9.66 -20.74
CA ASN A 426 -36.70 -9.44 -19.36
C ASN A 426 -35.22 -9.79 -19.12
N VAL A 427 -34.51 -10.30 -20.13
CA VAL A 427 -33.11 -10.74 -20.03
C VAL A 427 -32.20 -9.71 -20.70
N SER A 428 -31.22 -9.20 -19.95
CA SER A 428 -30.15 -8.36 -20.49
C SER A 428 -28.82 -9.10 -20.51
N VAL A 429 -28.01 -8.79 -21.51
CA VAL A 429 -26.69 -9.38 -21.72
C VAL A 429 -25.64 -8.28 -21.68
N ILE A 430 -24.65 -8.44 -20.80
CA ILE A 430 -23.59 -7.45 -20.59
C ILE A 430 -22.24 -8.15 -20.62
N VAL A 431 -21.24 -7.50 -21.19
CA VAL A 431 -19.85 -7.97 -21.13
C VAL A 431 -19.08 -7.09 -20.17
N ALA A 432 -18.29 -7.70 -19.28
CA ALA A 432 -17.47 -6.98 -18.31
C ALA A 432 -16.00 -7.33 -18.46
N ASP A 433 -15.13 -6.32 -18.50
CA ASP A 433 -13.68 -6.46 -18.46
C ASP A 433 -13.14 -6.30 -17.04
N PRO A 434 -12.77 -7.41 -16.36
CA PRO A 434 -12.18 -7.35 -15.02
C PRO A 434 -10.73 -6.83 -15.02
N GLY A 435 -10.09 -6.73 -16.20
CA GLY A 435 -8.67 -6.50 -16.37
C GLY A 435 -7.83 -7.76 -16.09
N ARG A 436 -6.52 -7.65 -16.33
CA ARG A 436 -5.58 -8.74 -16.06
C ARG A 436 -5.49 -9.01 -14.56
N THR A 437 -5.70 -10.25 -14.12
CA THR A 437 -5.69 -10.63 -12.70
C THR A 437 -4.72 -11.75 -12.41
N LYS A 438 -4.10 -11.71 -11.21
CA LYS A 438 -3.27 -12.82 -10.73
C LYS A 438 -4.14 -14.08 -10.55
N SER A 439 -4.08 -14.97 -11.52
CA SER A 439 -4.82 -16.23 -11.56
C SER A 439 -3.99 -17.29 -12.28
N ASN A 440 -4.36 -18.56 -12.12
CA ASN A 440 -3.71 -19.68 -12.81
C ASN A 440 -3.73 -19.49 -14.35
N LEU A 441 -4.72 -18.77 -14.88
CA LEU A 441 -4.81 -18.43 -16.29
C LEU A 441 -3.77 -17.36 -16.69
N SER A 442 -3.58 -16.30 -15.88
CA SER A 442 -2.53 -15.28 -16.13
C SER A 442 -1.13 -15.89 -16.10
N SER A 443 -0.86 -16.81 -15.17
CA SER A 443 0.44 -17.50 -15.13
C SER A 443 0.74 -18.33 -16.37
N GLN A 444 -0.28 -18.92 -17.01
CA GLN A 444 -0.13 -19.63 -18.28
C GLN A 444 0.09 -18.67 -19.46
N LEU A 445 -0.55 -17.49 -19.42
CA LEU A 445 -0.38 -16.41 -20.41
C LEU A 445 1.03 -15.80 -20.36
N ASP A 446 1.58 -15.56 -19.16
CA ASP A 446 2.93 -15.02 -18.98
C ASP A 446 4.04 -15.97 -19.46
N TYR A 447 3.83 -17.26 -19.30
CA TYR A 447 4.76 -18.28 -19.81
C TYR A 447 4.91 -18.23 -21.34
N GLN A 448 3.84 -17.87 -22.07
CA GLN A 448 3.88 -17.80 -23.53
C GLN A 448 4.36 -16.44 -24.06
N ASN A 449 4.04 -15.33 -23.40
CA ASN A 449 4.29 -13.98 -23.91
C ASN A 449 5.69 -13.41 -23.64
N PHE A 450 6.42 -13.87 -22.62
CA PHE A 450 7.71 -13.25 -22.25
C PHE A 450 8.92 -14.12 -22.63
N PHE A 451 9.61 -13.76 -23.72
CA PHE A 451 10.84 -14.42 -24.17
C PHE A 451 11.98 -14.38 -23.11
N LEU A 452 12.08 -13.26 -22.37
CA LEU A 452 13.07 -13.05 -21.31
C LEU A 452 12.85 -13.93 -20.07
N SER A 453 11.60 -14.27 -19.72
CA SER A 453 11.31 -15.15 -18.58
C SER A 453 11.77 -16.58 -18.84
N ARG A 454 11.66 -17.05 -20.10
CA ARG A 454 12.18 -18.36 -20.55
C ARG A 454 13.71 -18.42 -20.53
N TRP A 455 14.39 -17.30 -20.78
CA TRP A 455 15.85 -17.21 -20.78
C TRP A 455 16.43 -17.09 -19.36
N LEU A 456 15.86 -16.23 -18.49
CA LEU A 456 16.27 -16.07 -17.09
C LEU A 456 16.06 -17.36 -16.27
N LEU A 457 14.94 -18.07 -16.47
CA LEU A 457 14.68 -19.34 -15.77
C LEU A 457 15.56 -20.50 -16.26
N ARG A 458 16.11 -20.43 -17.49
CA ARG A 458 17.08 -21.41 -17.99
C ARG A 458 18.41 -21.31 -17.27
N ILE A 459 18.90 -20.10 -16.99
CA ILE A 459 20.14 -19.86 -16.23
C ILE A 459 19.99 -20.35 -14.78
N VAL A 460 18.84 -20.08 -14.15
CA VAL A 460 18.54 -20.57 -12.78
C VAL A 460 18.42 -22.10 -12.74
N ARG A 461 17.84 -22.75 -13.76
CA ARG A 461 17.83 -24.22 -13.89
C ARG A 461 19.21 -24.83 -14.08
N LEU A 462 20.10 -24.18 -14.83
CA LEU A 462 21.48 -24.62 -15.01
C LEU A 462 22.30 -24.46 -13.72
N ALA A 463 22.09 -23.38 -12.97
CA ALA A 463 22.72 -23.17 -11.67
C ALA A 463 22.23 -24.16 -10.59
N CYS A 464 20.94 -24.52 -10.58
CA CYS A 464 20.40 -25.51 -9.64
C CYS A 464 20.80 -26.96 -9.95
N LYS A 465 21.21 -27.28 -11.18
CA LYS A 465 21.71 -28.63 -11.50
C LYS A 465 23.11 -28.91 -10.93
N PHE A 466 23.80 -27.87 -10.46
CA PHE A 466 25.17 -27.95 -9.93
C PHE A 466 25.28 -27.99 -8.41
N ARG A 467 24.17 -27.92 -7.66
CA ARG A 467 24.20 -28.01 -6.19
C ARG A 467 23.12 -28.96 -5.70
N ASN A 468 23.58 -30.15 -5.32
CA ASN A 468 22.79 -31.26 -4.79
C ASN A 468 22.36 -30.96 -3.34
N SER A 469 21.52 -29.95 -3.14
CA SER A 469 20.98 -29.63 -1.82
C SER A 469 19.49 -29.37 -1.93
N GLN A 470 18.71 -30.09 -1.12
CA GLN A 470 17.29 -29.86 -0.92
C GLN A 470 17.08 -28.44 -0.38
N VAL A 471 16.80 -27.50 -1.28
CA VAL A 471 16.27 -26.19 -0.92
C VAL A 471 14.79 -26.22 -1.28
N ILE A 472 13.96 -26.15 -0.24
CA ILE A 472 12.52 -25.96 -0.30
C ILE A 472 12.28 -24.67 -1.10
N PHE A 473 11.75 -24.79 -2.32
CA PHE A 473 11.35 -23.65 -3.12
C PHE A 473 10.19 -22.93 -2.43
N VAL A 474 10.48 -21.77 -1.82
CA VAL A 474 9.47 -20.74 -1.62
C VAL A 474 9.13 -20.19 -3.01
N GLU A 475 8.15 -20.80 -3.66
CA GLU A 475 7.58 -20.44 -4.96
C GLU A 475 6.70 -19.17 -4.88
N LYS A 476 7.10 -18.21 -4.02
CA LYS A 476 6.44 -16.92 -3.85
C LYS A 476 7.48 -15.83 -4.00
N SER A 477 7.31 -14.99 -5.01
CA SER A 477 8.17 -13.86 -5.36
C SER A 477 9.47 -14.33 -6.03
N SER A 478 9.65 -14.17 -7.33
CA SER A 478 10.12 -12.87 -7.83
C SER A 478 10.05 -12.84 -9.37
N SER A 479 8.96 -12.31 -9.91
CA SER A 479 8.88 -11.74 -11.28
C SER A 479 7.53 -11.09 -11.62
N SER A 480 6.59 -10.94 -10.67
CA SER A 480 5.21 -10.43 -10.91
C SER A 480 4.94 -9.02 -10.36
N PHE A 481 5.96 -8.15 -10.30
CA PHE A 481 5.82 -6.78 -9.77
C PHE A 481 5.93 -5.66 -10.81
N ALA A 482 6.22 -5.97 -12.08
CA ALA A 482 6.29 -4.97 -13.14
C ALA A 482 5.16 -5.18 -14.16
N MET A 483 4.15 -4.31 -14.07
CA MET A 483 3.07 -4.05 -15.04
C MET A 483 1.82 -4.96 -15.03
N GLY A 484 0.73 -4.43 -14.42
CA GLY A 484 -0.64 -4.62 -14.94
C GLY A 484 -1.54 -5.68 -14.28
N GLU A 485 -1.04 -6.52 -13.37
CA GLU A 485 -1.88 -7.54 -12.73
C GLU A 485 -2.63 -7.02 -11.50
N ARG A 486 -3.97 -7.08 -11.53
CA ARG A 486 -4.85 -6.66 -10.44
C ARG A 486 -5.00 -7.75 -9.38
N LYS A 487 -5.22 -7.31 -8.14
CA LYS A 487 -5.78 -8.13 -7.05
C LYS A 487 -7.18 -8.60 -7.44
N VAL A 488 -7.50 -9.86 -7.14
CA VAL A 488 -8.74 -10.52 -7.55
C VAL A 488 -9.97 -9.79 -6.99
N GLU A 489 -9.87 -9.27 -5.77
CA GLU A 489 -10.95 -8.55 -5.08
C GLU A 489 -11.34 -7.26 -5.81
N LYS A 490 -10.37 -6.59 -6.45
CA LYS A 490 -10.63 -5.35 -7.21
C LYS A 490 -11.20 -5.63 -8.59
N ALA A 491 -10.85 -6.77 -9.19
CA ALA A 491 -11.27 -7.16 -10.53
C ALA A 491 -12.72 -7.65 -10.60
N VAL A 492 -13.30 -8.06 -9.48
CA VAL A 492 -14.71 -8.45 -9.36
C VAL A 492 -15.66 -7.24 -9.45
N ARG A 493 -15.19 -6.03 -9.17
CA ARG A 493 -15.99 -4.80 -9.15
C ARG A 493 -16.84 -4.55 -10.41
N PRO A 494 -16.27 -4.52 -11.63
CA PRO A 494 -17.08 -4.36 -12.85
C PRO A 494 -18.07 -5.51 -13.06
N VAL A 495 -17.73 -6.73 -12.64
CA VAL A 495 -18.63 -7.89 -12.73
C VAL A 495 -19.84 -7.72 -11.82
N LEU A 496 -19.64 -7.29 -10.57
CA LEU A 496 -20.75 -7.02 -9.64
C LEU A 496 -21.62 -5.86 -10.11
N TYR A 497 -21.00 -4.81 -10.65
CA TYR A 497 -21.70 -3.67 -11.19
C TYR A 497 -22.66 -4.09 -12.32
N ALA A 498 -22.15 -4.80 -13.34
CA ALA A 498 -22.99 -5.33 -14.42
C ALA A 498 -24.08 -6.29 -13.92
N LEU A 499 -23.75 -7.13 -12.94
CA LEU A 499 -24.63 -8.21 -12.50
C LEU A 499 -25.77 -7.76 -11.60
N ALA A 500 -25.54 -6.81 -10.70
CA ALA A 500 -26.44 -6.55 -9.58
C ALA A 500 -26.71 -5.06 -9.28
N ASP A 501 -26.04 -4.11 -9.91
CA ASP A 501 -26.32 -2.68 -9.69
C ASP A 501 -27.69 -2.26 -10.25
N PRO A 502 -28.51 -1.46 -9.55
CA PRO A 502 -29.79 -0.97 -10.06
C PRO A 502 -29.69 -0.19 -11.36
N SER A 503 -28.61 0.59 -11.55
CA SER A 503 -28.44 1.38 -12.78
C SER A 503 -28.36 0.50 -14.04
N MET A 504 -27.96 -0.76 -13.87
CA MET A 504 -27.77 -1.74 -14.93
C MET A 504 -29.03 -2.54 -15.26
N GLU A 505 -30.18 -2.28 -14.63
CA GLU A 505 -31.40 -3.07 -14.82
C GLU A 505 -31.96 -3.00 -16.24
N LYS A 506 -31.93 -1.83 -16.86
CA LYS A 506 -32.46 -1.59 -18.22
C LYS A 506 -31.38 -1.58 -19.30
N VAL A 507 -30.14 -1.88 -18.93
CA VAL A 507 -28.98 -1.78 -19.83
C VAL A 507 -28.73 -3.14 -20.47
N ASN A 508 -28.63 -3.16 -21.79
CA ASN A 508 -28.42 -4.38 -22.59
C ASN A 508 -27.41 -4.13 -23.70
N GLY A 509 -26.57 -5.13 -24.00
CA GLY A 509 -25.70 -5.13 -25.17
C GLY A 509 -24.49 -4.21 -25.09
N ILE A 510 -24.06 -3.84 -23.87
CA ILE A 510 -22.88 -3.01 -23.66
C ILE A 510 -21.66 -3.83 -23.21
N PHE A 511 -20.47 -3.29 -23.48
CA PHE A 511 -19.21 -3.80 -22.96
C PHE A 511 -18.62 -2.77 -22.00
N ILE A 512 -18.46 -3.12 -20.73
CA ILE A 512 -17.89 -2.22 -19.72
C ILE A 512 -16.42 -2.56 -19.42
N ASN A 513 -15.63 -1.53 -19.18
CA ASN A 513 -14.24 -1.66 -18.78
C ASN A 513 -14.06 -1.74 -17.25
N ARG A 514 -12.80 -1.80 -16.80
CA ARG A 514 -12.42 -1.84 -15.38
C ARG A 514 -12.92 -0.68 -14.54
N ASP A 515 -13.16 0.47 -15.17
CA ASP A 515 -13.64 1.71 -14.54
C ASP A 515 -15.17 1.83 -14.63
N ARG A 516 -15.84 0.80 -15.16
CA ARG A 516 -17.29 0.70 -15.42
C ARG A 516 -17.80 1.65 -16.50
N ASN A 517 -16.89 2.21 -17.30
CA ASN A 517 -17.26 2.98 -18.47
C ASN A 517 -17.51 2.02 -19.63
N GLU A 518 -18.49 2.37 -20.48
CA GLU A 518 -18.69 1.67 -21.74
C GLU A 518 -17.44 1.82 -22.63
N GLN A 519 -17.07 0.74 -23.29
CA GLN A 519 -15.93 0.68 -24.20
C GLN A 519 -16.36 0.14 -25.57
N PRO A 520 -15.66 0.54 -26.65
CA PRO A 520 -15.98 0.06 -27.97
C PRO A 520 -15.70 -1.44 -28.09
N TRP A 521 -16.54 -2.10 -28.87
CA TRP A 521 -16.36 -3.48 -29.31
C TRP A 521 -15.22 -3.58 -30.32
N ASN A 522 -14.70 -4.79 -30.49
CA ASN A 522 -13.77 -5.10 -31.58
C ASN A 522 -14.54 -5.03 -32.92
N GLU A 523 -13.89 -4.53 -33.99
CA GLU A 523 -14.48 -4.42 -35.33
C GLU A 523 -15.09 -5.74 -35.81
N ALA A 524 -14.39 -6.86 -35.59
CA ALA A 524 -14.90 -8.19 -35.93
C ALA A 524 -16.17 -8.54 -35.15
N VAL A 525 -16.37 -8.03 -33.93
CA VAL A 525 -17.61 -8.27 -33.16
C VAL A 525 -18.78 -7.51 -33.77
N GLU A 526 -18.57 -6.36 -34.41
CA GLU A 526 -19.65 -5.59 -35.03
C GLU A 526 -20.09 -6.18 -36.39
N GLU A 527 -19.28 -7.04 -37.02
CA GLU A 527 -19.63 -7.76 -38.25
C GLU A 527 -20.78 -8.75 -38.05
N ILE A 528 -21.97 -8.40 -38.55
CA ILE A 528 -23.22 -9.16 -38.35
C ILE A 528 -23.15 -10.56 -38.96
N GLU A 529 -22.61 -10.67 -40.19
CA GLU A 529 -22.53 -11.95 -40.92
C GLU A 529 -21.69 -12.98 -40.16
N ASN A 530 -20.53 -12.57 -39.65
CA ASN A 530 -19.65 -13.42 -38.87
C ASN A 530 -20.28 -13.84 -37.54
N ARG A 531 -21.05 -12.95 -36.89
CA ARG A 531 -21.78 -13.31 -35.67
C ARG A 531 -22.87 -14.36 -35.92
N ARG A 532 -23.64 -14.22 -37.01
CA ARG A 532 -24.67 -15.20 -37.40
C ARG A 532 -24.05 -16.53 -37.80
N LEU A 533 -23.00 -16.51 -38.61
CA LEU A 533 -22.26 -17.71 -38.98
C LEU A 533 -21.71 -18.45 -37.75
N LEU A 534 -21.15 -17.71 -36.79
CA LEU A 534 -20.69 -18.27 -35.52
C LEU A 534 -21.85 -18.87 -34.71
N TRP A 535 -23.00 -18.20 -34.68
CA TRP A 535 -24.20 -18.68 -34.00
C TRP A 535 -24.67 -20.02 -34.58
N ASP A 536 -24.85 -20.10 -35.89
CA ASP A 536 -25.30 -21.31 -36.60
C ASP A 536 -24.30 -22.45 -36.41
N THR A 537 -23.00 -22.15 -36.54
CA THR A 537 -21.93 -23.12 -36.28
C THR A 537 -21.99 -23.65 -34.84
N SER A 538 -22.28 -22.76 -33.88
CA SER A 538 -22.39 -23.13 -32.46
C SER A 538 -23.61 -23.99 -32.19
N GLU A 539 -24.75 -23.70 -32.84
CA GLU A 539 -25.96 -24.50 -32.74
C GLU A 539 -25.73 -25.93 -33.24
N VAL A 540 -25.08 -26.07 -34.41
CA VAL A 540 -24.74 -27.36 -35.00
C VAL A 540 -23.75 -28.14 -34.13
N TRP A 541 -22.65 -27.52 -33.71
CA TRP A 541 -21.59 -28.21 -32.97
C TRP A 541 -22.02 -28.60 -31.55
N THR A 542 -22.91 -27.82 -30.93
CA THR A 542 -23.49 -28.15 -29.62
C THR A 542 -24.74 -29.03 -29.73
N LYS A 543 -25.22 -29.28 -30.96
CA LYS A 543 -26.46 -30.01 -31.27
C LYS A 543 -27.66 -29.45 -30.49
N LEU A 544 -27.70 -28.14 -30.27
CA LEU A 544 -28.66 -27.54 -29.33
C LEU A 544 -30.11 -27.87 -29.74
N SER A 545 -30.46 -27.73 -31.01
CA SER A 545 -31.82 -27.95 -31.52
C SER A 545 -32.29 -29.41 -31.37
N GLU A 546 -31.41 -30.39 -31.66
CA GLU A 546 -31.71 -31.82 -31.46
C GLU A 546 -32.08 -32.09 -30.00
N HIS A 547 -31.36 -31.48 -29.07
CA HIS A 547 -31.57 -31.72 -27.64
C HIS A 547 -32.77 -30.97 -27.08
N MET A 548 -33.07 -29.77 -27.59
CA MET A 548 -34.32 -29.08 -27.27
C MET A 548 -35.52 -29.93 -27.71
N ASN A 549 -35.44 -30.54 -28.90
CA ASN A 549 -36.47 -31.46 -29.38
C ASN A 549 -36.58 -32.72 -28.50
N GLN A 550 -35.46 -33.33 -28.11
CA GLN A 550 -35.48 -34.49 -27.21
C GLN A 550 -36.07 -34.15 -25.84
N MET A 551 -35.68 -33.02 -25.23
CA MET A 551 -36.27 -32.57 -23.96
C MET A 551 -37.77 -32.34 -24.08
N ARG A 552 -38.24 -31.81 -25.22
CA ARG A 552 -39.66 -31.63 -25.49
C ARG A 552 -40.40 -32.96 -25.60
N ILE A 553 -39.80 -33.98 -26.24
CA ILE A 553 -40.36 -35.33 -26.31
C ILE A 553 -40.42 -35.96 -24.90
N ASP A 554 -39.33 -35.91 -24.15
CA ASP A 554 -39.25 -36.47 -22.78
C ASP A 554 -40.24 -35.82 -21.79
N LEU A 555 -40.58 -34.54 -22.03
CA LEU A 555 -41.60 -33.80 -21.30
C LEU A 555 -43.02 -34.07 -21.82
N GLY A 556 -43.19 -34.22 -23.14
CA GLY A 556 -44.47 -34.45 -23.82
C GLY A 556 -45.02 -35.86 -23.63
N ASP A 557 -44.17 -36.89 -23.64
CA ASP A 557 -44.56 -38.29 -23.41
C ASP A 557 -45.05 -38.57 -21.97
N LYS A 558 -44.93 -37.60 -21.07
CA LYS A 558 -45.40 -37.68 -19.67
C LYS A 558 -46.70 -36.91 -19.41
N LEU A 559 -47.29 -36.27 -20.42
CA LEU A 559 -48.57 -35.57 -20.34
C LEU A 559 -49.67 -36.40 -21.04
N PRO A 560 -50.78 -36.76 -20.38
CA PRO A 560 -51.94 -37.30 -21.09
C PRO A 560 -52.50 -36.21 -22.01
N SER A 561 -52.89 -36.62 -23.23
CA SER A 561 -53.15 -35.76 -24.39
C SER A 561 -54.06 -34.56 -24.13
N ALA A 562 -53.48 -33.36 -24.07
CA ALA A 562 -54.20 -32.09 -24.24
C ALA A 562 -53.45 -31.28 -25.31
N LYS A 563 -53.72 -31.61 -26.58
CA LYS A 563 -52.91 -31.22 -27.74
C LYS A 563 -53.26 -29.83 -28.33
N ALA A 564 -54.08 -29.01 -27.67
CA ALA A 564 -54.70 -27.85 -28.34
C ALA A 564 -54.25 -26.45 -27.84
N GLU A 565 -53.73 -26.28 -26.62
CA GLU A 565 -53.33 -24.94 -26.13
C GLU A 565 -51.83 -24.63 -26.30
N PHE A 566 -50.98 -25.66 -26.48
CA PHE A 566 -49.53 -25.47 -26.57
C PHE A 566 -49.04 -24.97 -27.94
N GLU A 567 -49.85 -25.10 -29.01
CA GLU A 567 -49.44 -24.70 -30.37
C GLU A 567 -49.42 -23.17 -30.58
N ALA A 568 -50.15 -22.39 -29.76
CA ALA A 568 -50.17 -20.93 -29.86
C ALA A 568 -48.87 -20.30 -29.32
N ASP A 569 -48.33 -20.82 -28.22
CA ASP A 569 -47.08 -20.31 -27.63
C ASP A 569 -45.85 -20.68 -28.49
N VAL A 570 -45.87 -21.83 -29.17
CA VAL A 570 -44.76 -22.35 -29.99
C VAL A 570 -44.45 -21.50 -31.23
N LYS A 571 -45.41 -20.72 -31.75
CA LYS A 571 -45.17 -19.82 -32.90
C LYS A 571 -44.22 -18.67 -32.58
N THR A 572 -44.07 -18.31 -31.30
CA THR A 572 -43.17 -17.24 -30.85
C THR A 572 -41.70 -17.69 -30.79
N TRP A 573 -41.45 -19.00 -30.60
CA TRP A 573 -40.12 -19.59 -30.36
C TRP A 573 -39.27 -19.77 -31.62
N LYS A 574 -39.90 -20.09 -32.76
CA LYS A 574 -39.20 -20.19 -34.06
C LYS A 574 -38.56 -18.86 -34.49
N ARG A 575 -38.97 -17.72 -33.91
CA ARG A 575 -38.47 -16.40 -34.31
C ARG A 575 -37.09 -16.04 -33.75
N PHE A 576 -36.64 -16.63 -32.64
CA PHE A 576 -35.38 -16.23 -31.97
C PHE A 576 -34.15 -17.09 -32.34
N TRP A 577 -34.36 -18.34 -32.77
CA TRP A 577 -33.28 -19.28 -33.08
C TRP A 577 -33.19 -19.69 -34.55
N LEU A 578 -34.25 -19.48 -35.35
CA LEU A 578 -34.29 -19.87 -36.78
C LEU A 578 -34.38 -18.67 -37.74
N TRP A 579 -33.69 -17.57 -37.42
CA TRP A 579 -33.52 -16.42 -38.32
C TRP A 579 -32.06 -15.95 -38.38
#